data_AF-A0A0U1P652-F1
#
_entry.id   AF-A0A0U1P652-F1
#
_cell.length_a   1.000
_cell.length_b   1.000
_cell.length_c   1.000
_cell.angle_alpha   90.00
_cell.angle_beta   90.00
_cell.angle_gamma   90.00
#
_symmetry.space_group_name_H-M   'P 1'
#
loop_
_entity.id
_entity.type
_entity.pdbx_description
1 polymer ?
#
loop_
_entity_poly.entity_id
_entity_poly.type
_entity_poly.pdbx_seq_one_letter_code
_entity_poly.pdbx_strand_id
1 'polypeptide(L)'
;MTTFHDLLGTTEHTTPSEIKKRYKLLSHRLHPDKLGSGALMQLVTLAYNEILQGNGNKICESVVSEKLVLTKKYAQKLKHELESQRTKNIDLEQQILDLRKSLNKEKNENKNLTEHLKMKQPKR
;
A
#
# COMPACT_ATOMS: atom_id res chain seq x y z
N MET A 1 -27.69 7.41 -20.49
CA MET A 1 -26.40 7.02 -19.88
C MET A 1 -25.91 8.19 -19.06
N THR A 2 -25.34 7.97 -17.89
CA THR A 2 -24.87 9.05 -17.00
C THR A 2 -23.41 9.39 -17.28
N THR A 3 -23.13 10.66 -17.58
CA THR A 3 -21.76 11.19 -17.75
C THR A 3 -21.20 11.67 -16.41
N PHE A 4 -19.90 11.98 -16.34
CA PHE A 4 -19.32 12.56 -15.13
C PHE A 4 -19.84 13.97 -14.83
N HIS A 5 -20.15 14.73 -15.88
CA HIS A 5 -20.84 16.02 -15.75
C HIS A 5 -22.22 15.86 -15.11
N ASP A 6 -23.01 14.88 -15.56
CA ASP A 6 -24.31 14.55 -14.96
C ASP A 6 -24.18 14.14 -13.49
N LEU A 7 -23.11 13.41 -13.14
CA LEU A 7 -22.86 12.94 -11.77
C LEU A 7 -22.59 14.07 -10.78
N LEU A 8 -21.90 15.13 -11.23
CA LEU A 8 -21.62 16.32 -10.44
C LEU A 8 -22.71 17.40 -10.55
N GLY A 9 -23.71 17.18 -11.42
CA GLY A 9 -24.74 18.16 -11.75
C GLY A 9 -24.14 19.40 -12.43
N THR A 10 -23.19 19.18 -13.33
CA THR A 10 -22.47 20.20 -14.10
C THR A 10 -22.64 19.95 -15.60
N THR A 11 -22.17 20.87 -16.43
CA THR A 11 -22.17 20.77 -17.89
C THR A 11 -20.78 21.06 -18.45
N GLU A 12 -20.56 20.76 -19.72
CA GLU A 12 -19.31 21.05 -20.44
C GLU A 12 -18.95 22.55 -20.51
N HIS A 13 -19.93 23.44 -20.30
CA HIS A 13 -19.72 24.88 -20.21
C HIS A 13 -19.40 25.36 -18.78
N THR A 14 -19.47 24.48 -17.80
CA THR A 14 -19.24 24.84 -16.40
C THR A 14 -17.76 25.10 -16.16
N THR A 15 -17.43 26.21 -15.53
CA THR A 15 -16.03 26.56 -15.28
C THR A 15 -15.40 25.63 -14.24
N PRO A 16 -14.06 25.42 -14.28
CA PRO A 16 -13.37 24.62 -13.25
C PRO A 16 -13.60 25.11 -11.81
N SER A 17 -13.78 26.42 -11.64
CA SER A 17 -14.12 27.05 -10.34
C SER A 17 -15.48 26.60 -9.82
N GLU A 18 -16.48 26.52 -10.70
CA GLU A 18 -17.83 26.05 -10.36
C GLU A 18 -17.87 24.55 -10.13
N ILE A 19 -17.13 23.77 -10.91
CA ILE A 19 -16.97 22.32 -10.71
C ILE A 19 -16.40 22.05 -9.31
N LYS A 20 -15.37 22.82 -8.89
CA LYS A 20 -14.78 22.72 -7.54
C LYS A 20 -15.78 23.11 -6.45
N LYS A 21 -16.59 24.15 -6.65
CA LYS A 21 -17.65 24.54 -5.71
C LYS A 21 -18.70 23.43 -5.56
N ARG A 22 -19.14 22.85 -6.68
CA ARG A 22 -20.11 21.74 -6.70
C ARG A 22 -19.56 20.50 -6.00
N TYR A 23 -18.32 20.12 -6.28
CA TYR A 23 -17.62 19.05 -5.60
C TYR A 23 -17.62 19.27 -4.09
N LYS A 24 -17.17 20.44 -3.61
CA LYS A 24 -17.12 20.75 -2.18
C LYS A 24 -18.49 20.63 -1.49
N LEU A 25 -19.55 21.10 -2.14
CA LEU A 25 -20.92 20.99 -1.63
C LEU A 25 -21.37 19.53 -1.53
N LEU A 26 -21.15 18.74 -2.58
CA LEU A 26 -21.52 17.33 -2.61
C LEU A 26 -20.70 16.50 -1.62
N SER A 27 -19.39 16.71 -1.54
CA SER A 27 -18.52 16.04 -0.57
C SER A 27 -18.93 16.31 0.87
N HIS A 28 -19.36 17.53 1.18
CA HIS A 28 -19.82 17.86 2.53
C HIS A 28 -21.15 17.17 2.90
N ARG A 29 -22.02 16.94 1.91
CA ARG A 29 -23.31 16.25 2.08
C ARG A 29 -23.16 14.73 2.11
N LEU A 30 -22.27 14.19 1.28
CA LEU A 30 -22.06 12.76 1.08
C LEU A 30 -20.90 12.20 1.93
N HIS A 31 -20.41 12.98 2.89
CA HIS A 31 -19.34 12.54 3.78
C HIS A 31 -19.81 11.36 4.64
N PRO A 32 -19.01 10.29 4.78
CA PRO A 32 -19.37 9.12 5.58
C PRO A 32 -19.68 9.46 7.05
N ASP A 33 -18.97 10.42 7.63
CA ASP A 33 -19.18 10.83 9.04
C ASP A 33 -20.52 11.53 9.32
N LYS A 34 -21.23 11.99 8.28
CA LYS A 34 -22.47 12.75 8.48
C LYS A 34 -23.69 11.89 8.24
N LEU A 35 -23.89 11.43 7.00
CA LEU A 35 -25.00 10.55 6.57
C LEU A 35 -24.71 9.91 5.19
N GLY A 36 -23.51 10.11 4.64
CA GLY A 36 -23.16 9.63 3.32
C GLY A 36 -22.59 8.22 3.32
N SER A 37 -22.27 7.72 2.13
CA SER A 37 -21.57 6.45 1.93
C SER A 37 -20.18 6.71 1.39
N GLY A 38 -19.19 5.97 1.90
CA GLY A 38 -17.83 5.99 1.35
C GLY A 38 -17.80 5.70 -0.16
N ALA A 39 -18.71 4.84 -0.65
CA ALA A 39 -18.85 4.56 -2.07
C ALA A 39 -19.35 5.77 -2.87
N LEU A 40 -20.32 6.54 -2.34
CA LEU A 40 -20.82 7.76 -2.99
C LEU A 40 -19.75 8.86 -3.01
N MET A 41 -18.99 9.00 -1.92
CA MET A 41 -17.89 9.96 -1.84
C MET A 41 -16.77 9.63 -2.84
N GLN A 42 -16.43 8.34 -2.98
CA GLN A 42 -15.48 7.87 -3.99
C GLN A 42 -15.99 8.18 -5.40
N LEU A 43 -17.27 7.92 -5.67
CA LEU A 43 -17.90 8.14 -6.97
C LEU A 43 -17.88 9.63 -7.38
N VAL A 44 -18.21 10.54 -6.45
CA VAL A 44 -18.13 12.00 -6.68
C VAL A 44 -16.68 12.47 -6.86
N THR A 45 -15.73 11.91 -6.12
CA THR A 45 -14.31 12.22 -6.26
C THR A 45 -13.76 11.74 -7.60
N LEU A 46 -14.19 10.57 -8.07
CA LEU A 46 -13.85 10.05 -9.39
C LEU A 46 -14.36 10.99 -10.49
N ALA A 47 -15.63 11.39 -10.45
CA ALA A 47 -16.17 12.31 -11.45
C ALA A 47 -15.45 13.66 -11.47
N TYR A 48 -15.09 14.19 -10.30
CA TYR A 48 -14.37 15.44 -10.22
C TYR A 48 -12.99 15.33 -10.91
N ASN A 49 -12.26 14.25 -10.64
CA ASN A 49 -10.96 14.01 -11.26
C ASN A 49 -11.07 13.79 -12.78
N GLU A 50 -12.09 13.04 -13.24
CA GLU A 50 -12.31 12.82 -14.68
C GLU A 50 -12.69 14.10 -15.40
N ILE A 51 -13.56 14.95 -14.83
CA ILE A 51 -13.87 16.26 -15.42
C ILE A 51 -12.61 17.14 -15.52
N LEU A 52 -11.77 17.17 -14.48
CA LEU A 52 -10.52 17.93 -14.51
C LEU A 52 -9.53 17.42 -15.56
N GLN A 53 -9.58 16.14 -15.90
CA GLN A 53 -8.78 15.54 -16.98
C GLN A 53 -9.39 15.76 -18.38
N GLY A 54 -10.50 16.48 -18.50
CA GLY A 54 -11.20 16.69 -19.76
C GLY A 54 -12.11 15.51 -20.18
N ASN A 55 -12.31 14.53 -19.30
CA ASN A 55 -13.13 13.35 -19.56
C ASN A 55 -14.59 13.53 -19.12
N GLY A 56 -15.05 14.76 -18.86
CA GLY A 56 -16.37 15.01 -18.24
C GLY A 56 -17.58 14.44 -18.99
N ASN A 57 -17.51 14.40 -20.33
CA ASN A 57 -18.55 13.85 -21.20
C ASN A 57 -18.48 12.32 -21.37
N LYS A 58 -17.48 11.64 -20.77
CA LYS A 58 -17.39 10.18 -20.83
C LYS A 58 -18.46 9.52 -19.95
N ILE A 59 -18.92 8.36 -20.39
CA ILE A 59 -19.92 7.54 -19.68
C ILE A 59 -19.28 6.91 -18.43
N CYS A 60 -19.92 7.10 -17.28
CA CYS A 60 -19.39 6.70 -15.98
C CYS A 60 -19.22 5.17 -15.83
N GLU A 61 -20.06 4.36 -16.48
CA GLU A 61 -20.03 2.88 -16.36
C GLU A 61 -18.71 2.26 -16.85
N SER A 62 -18.10 2.82 -17.91
CA SER A 62 -16.89 2.27 -18.51
C SER A 62 -15.66 2.42 -17.60
N VAL A 63 -15.51 3.57 -16.94
CA VAL A 63 -14.30 3.92 -16.20
C VAL A 63 -14.27 3.28 -14.81
N VAL A 64 -15.43 3.12 -14.16
CA VAL A 64 -15.52 2.48 -12.84
C VAL A 64 -15.11 1.01 -12.93
N SER A 65 -15.50 0.32 -14.00
CA SER A 65 -15.14 -1.08 -14.22
C SER A 65 -13.64 -1.27 -14.45
N GLU A 66 -13.03 -0.46 -15.33
CA GLU A 66 -11.60 -0.56 -15.64
C GLU A 66 -10.70 -0.19 -14.46
N LYS A 67 -10.99 0.91 -13.76
CA LYS A 67 -10.22 1.30 -12.56
C LYS A 67 -10.36 0.28 -11.43
N LEU A 68 -11.53 -0.32 -11.25
CA LEU A 68 -11.73 -1.36 -10.23
C LEU A 68 -10.91 -2.61 -10.56
N VAL A 69 -10.87 -3.04 -11.82
CA VAL A 69 -10.06 -4.18 -12.28
C VAL A 69 -8.57 -3.90 -12.09
N LEU A 70 -8.10 -2.71 -12.48
CA LEU A 70 -6.70 -2.34 -12.34
C LEU A 70 -6.27 -2.28 -10.86
N THR A 71 -7.11 -1.71 -10.00
CA THR A 71 -6.87 -1.61 -8.55
C THR A 71 -6.82 -2.99 -7.90
N LYS A 72 -7.74 -3.90 -8.26
CA LYS A 72 -7.71 -5.30 -7.79
C LYS A 72 -6.43 -6.02 -8.21
N LYS A 73 -5.99 -5.85 -9.45
CA LYS A 73 -4.75 -6.46 -9.97
C LYS A 73 -3.51 -5.94 -9.24
N TYR A 74 -3.46 -4.64 -8.97
CA TYR A 74 -2.36 -4.01 -8.23
C TYR A 74 -2.33 -4.48 -6.77
N ALA A 75 -3.48 -4.52 -6.10
CA ALA A 75 -3.60 -5.04 -4.74
C ALA A 75 -3.16 -6.50 -4.63
N GLN A 76 -3.50 -7.34 -5.62
CA GLN A 76 -3.06 -8.74 -5.66
C GLN A 76 -1.53 -8.85 -5.82
N LYS A 77 -0.91 -8.06 -6.69
CA LYS A 77 0.55 -8.02 -6.84
C LYS A 77 1.25 -7.60 -5.55
N LEU A 78 0.76 -6.55 -4.90
CA LEU A 78 1.28 -6.08 -3.60
C LEU A 78 1.20 -7.16 -2.53
N LYS A 79 0.09 -7.91 -2.47
CA LYS A 79 -0.08 -9.00 -1.52
C LYS A 79 0.94 -10.11 -1.74
N HIS A 80 1.17 -10.49 -3.00
CA HIS A 80 2.16 -11.51 -3.35
C HIS A 80 3.59 -11.06 -3.04
N GLU A 81 3.94 -9.81 -3.34
CA GLU A 81 5.26 -9.26 -2.99
C GLU A 81 5.48 -9.24 -1.47
N LEU A 82 4.48 -8.79 -0.70
CA LEU A 82 4.53 -8.79 0.76
C LEU A 82 4.78 -10.20 1.32
N GLU A 83 4.11 -11.21 0.75
CA GLU A 83 4.27 -12.60 1.15
C GLU A 83 5.67 -13.15 0.82
N SER A 84 6.20 -12.81 -0.37
CA SER A 84 7.58 -13.14 -0.74
C SER A 84 8.62 -12.49 0.18
N GLN A 85 8.40 -11.25 0.60
CA GLN A 85 9.29 -10.58 1.54
C GLN A 85 9.22 -11.19 2.94
N ARG A 86 8.02 -11.61 3.38
CA ARG A 86 7.85 -12.31 4.67
C ARG A 86 8.59 -13.64 4.70
N THR A 87 8.52 -14.44 3.64
CA THR A 87 9.24 -15.73 3.59
C THR A 87 10.75 -15.53 3.60
N LYS A 88 11.27 -14.53 2.86
CA LYS A 88 12.70 -14.16 2.91
C LYS A 88 13.14 -13.73 4.30
N ASN A 89 12.33 -12.94 5.00
CA ASN A 89 12.65 -12.51 6.36
C ASN A 89 12.72 -13.69 7.33
N ILE A 90 11.79 -14.63 7.24
CA ILE A 90 11.82 -15.85 8.07
C ILE A 90 13.09 -16.67 7.80
N ASP A 91 13.48 -16.81 6.53
CA ASP A 91 14.71 -17.52 6.17
C ASP A 91 15.97 -16.82 6.69
N LEU A 92 16.03 -15.49 6.57
CA LEU A 92 17.12 -14.70 7.12
C LEU A 92 17.21 -14.80 8.65
N GLU A 93 16.08 -14.76 9.35
CA GLU A 93 16.04 -14.96 10.81
C GLU A 93 16.58 -16.35 11.21
N GLN A 94 16.23 -17.38 10.45
CA GLN A 94 16.72 -18.73 10.66
C GLN A 94 18.24 -18.82 10.43
N GLN A 95 18.76 -18.22 9.36
CA GLN A 95 20.21 -18.16 9.10
C GLN A 95 20.96 -17.44 10.22
N ILE A 96 20.43 -16.30 10.71
CA ILE A 96 21.02 -15.56 11.84
C ILE A 96 21.07 -16.44 13.10
N LEU A 97 20.02 -17.21 13.36
CA LEU A 97 19.97 -18.10 14.52
C LEU A 97 21.05 -19.19 14.42
N ASP A 98 21.21 -19.81 13.26
CA ASP A 98 22.17 -20.90 13.07
C ASP A 98 23.63 -20.40 13.06
N LEU A 99 23.88 -19.20 12.52
CA LEU A 99 25.17 -18.53 12.66
C LEU A 99 25.50 -18.23 14.13
N ARG A 100 24.54 -17.75 14.93
CA ARG A 100 24.75 -17.51 16.37
C ARG A 100 25.08 -18.79 17.13
N LYS A 101 24.42 -19.91 16.81
CA LYS A 101 24.74 -21.22 17.42
C LYS A 101 26.17 -21.65 17.08
N SER A 102 26.55 -21.52 15.81
CA SER A 102 27.89 -21.89 15.32
C SER A 102 28.97 -21.04 15.99
N LEU A 103 28.77 -19.72 16.04
CA LEU A 103 29.69 -18.79 16.70
C LEU A 103 29.86 -19.11 18.19
N ASN A 104 28.79 -19.45 18.90
CA ASN A 104 28.88 -19.83 20.31
C ASN A 104 29.64 -21.15 20.50
N LYS A 105 29.45 -22.12 19.62
CA LYS A 105 30.20 -23.38 19.65
C LYS A 105 31.70 -23.13 19.48
N GLU A 106 32.08 -22.38 18.45
CA GLU A 106 33.47 -22.04 18.16
C GLU A 106 34.10 -21.21 19.29
N LYS A 107 33.35 -20.28 19.89
CA LYS A 107 33.79 -19.51 21.06
C LYS A 107 34.08 -20.40 22.27
N ASN A 108 33.26 -21.41 22.51
CA ASN A 108 33.46 -22.37 23.60
C ASN A 108 34.69 -23.27 23.33
N GLU A 109 34.85 -23.75 22.11
CA GLU A 109 36.03 -24.53 21.70
C GLU A 109 37.32 -23.73 21.87
N ASN A 110 37.34 -22.48 21.40
CA ASN A 110 38.47 -21.57 21.57
C ASN A 110 38.78 -21.29 23.05
N LYS A 111 37.75 -21.14 23.90
CA LYS A 111 37.95 -21.00 25.34
C LYS A 111 38.63 -22.22 25.93
N ASN A 112 38.17 -23.43 25.59
CA ASN A 112 38.75 -24.68 26.06
C ASN A 112 40.22 -24.84 25.60
N LEU A 113 40.50 -24.54 24.33
CA LEU A 113 41.86 -24.54 23.78
C LEU A 113 42.78 -23.56 24.52
N THR A 114 42.29 -22.35 24.78
CA THR A 114 43.04 -21.32 25.52
C THR A 114 43.36 -21.77 26.94
N GLU A 115 42.42 -22.39 27.65
CA GLU A 115 42.68 -22.92 28.99
C GLU A 115 43.69 -24.07 28.98
N HIS A 116 43.61 -24.98 28.00
CA HIS A 116 44.60 -26.04 27.81
C HIS A 116 46.00 -25.49 27.53
N LEU A 117 46.12 -24.45 26.70
CA LEU A 117 47.41 -23.80 26.44
C LEU A 117 47.98 -23.13 27.69
N LYS A 118 47.15 -22.49 28.52
CA LYS A 118 47.57 -21.89 29.80
C LYS A 118 48.07 -22.92 30.80
N MET A 119 47.45 -24.11 30.86
CA MET A 119 47.88 -25.19 31.77
C MET A 119 49.19 -25.86 31.35
N LYS A 120 49.53 -25.83 30.06
CA LYS A 120 50.78 -26.42 29.53
C LYS A 120 51.98 -25.47 29.54
N GLN A 121 51.81 -24.20 29.95
CA GLN A 121 52.96 -23.30 30.08
C GLN A 121 53.74 -23.61 31.37
N PRO A 122 55.06 -23.86 31.31
CA PRO A 122 55.87 -24.10 32.50
C PRO A 122 55.91 -22.82 33.35
N LYS A 123 55.63 -22.95 34.65
CA LYS A 123 55.89 -21.88 35.62
C LYS A 123 57.39 -21.63 35.64
N ARG A 124 57.81 -20.49 35.07
CA ARG A 124 59.16 -19.96 35.24
C ARG A 124 59.39 -19.54 36.68
#